data_AF-A0A7U9QTE9-F1
#
_entry.id   AF-A0A7U9QTE9-F1
#
_cell.length_a   1.000
_cell.length_b   1.000
_cell.length_c   1.000
_cell.angle_alpha   90.00
_cell.angle_beta   90.00
_cell.angle_gamma   90.00
#
_symmetry.space_group_name_H-M   'P 1'
#
loop_
_entity.id
_entity.type
_entity.pdbx_description
1 polymer ?
#
loop_
_entity_poly.entity_id
_entity_poly.type
_entity_poly.pdbx_seq_one_letter_code
_entity_poly.pdbx_strand_id
1 'polypeptide(L)'
;MKNIIYGVGKHQREIEYVFRKLEIEYYLSDVEDIEKRVYTLERLRTESDYRVIICGEEKEKKVEKLKSLGLKAGENYILAEELYKELNGSFYMDALELPEWIAVWGTGKVAKILKSKYPYLRIAYYIDSDPGKNGTYLDGIEIKNPQEVEDWGKYFVVVAVNLCDDIINFLEEKKGLQEKKNYIRFKQINGAPSELMRKVCTAKTQNYSMCMQMFRFAFVGMGGEVHLCCPHMVYNIPCGNLIENTWEECWNSSIAKIMRLSLINKTFCFCDKTQCMVLHEENKVEYKEEDYLSDFRIQALSIPKELVLAFEDSCNLACTSCRKGFKFRPKEWENRILDVCTERLREVAQKVDKLTVSGNGDPLFSEFYRKLWMRQDENELQRKNISLITNGLLFNEFNWKKIDGLYESISLDISIDAATKETYESIRVGGNFDILSKNLDFIGKLRQSGKISHLMIRFVVQKKNYFEMAQFVVLGKNIHADVVYFCKIANWNMYTDEEYAEISMYDENDNMKPELMDVLMNPIFKEPIVDLSNMRIS
;
A
#
# COMPACT_ATOMS: atom_id res chain seq x y z
N MET A 1 -18.44 -7.88 -33.10
CA MET A 1 -17.68 -9.05 -32.64
C MET A 1 -18.16 -9.51 -31.27
N LYS A 2 -18.84 -10.67 -31.22
CA LYS A 2 -19.31 -11.32 -29.98
C LYS A 2 -18.16 -12.00 -29.24
N ASN A 3 -18.08 -11.89 -27.91
CA ASN A 3 -17.10 -12.68 -27.14
C ASN A 3 -17.74 -13.96 -26.61
N ILE A 4 -17.06 -15.07 -26.81
CA ILE A 4 -17.48 -16.40 -26.39
C ILE A 4 -16.35 -17.00 -25.57
N ILE A 5 -16.62 -17.60 -24.42
CA ILE A 5 -15.58 -18.28 -23.62
C ILE A 5 -15.66 -19.79 -23.84
N TYR A 6 -14.55 -20.43 -24.21
CA TYR A 6 -14.45 -21.89 -24.29
C TYR A 6 -13.79 -22.46 -23.04
N GLY A 7 -14.64 -22.99 -22.16
CA GLY A 7 -14.30 -23.51 -20.83
C GLY A 7 -15.19 -22.86 -19.77
N VAL A 8 -15.89 -23.68 -18.97
CA VAL A 8 -16.76 -23.20 -17.88
C VAL A 8 -16.13 -23.59 -16.55
N GLY A 9 -16.10 -22.67 -15.58
CA GLY A 9 -15.53 -22.93 -14.26
C GLY A 9 -14.73 -21.75 -13.71
N LYS A 10 -13.73 -22.03 -12.86
CA LYS A 10 -12.93 -21.01 -12.15
C LYS A 10 -12.33 -19.97 -13.10
N HIS A 11 -11.58 -20.42 -14.12
CA HIS A 11 -10.88 -19.51 -15.04
C HIS A 11 -11.82 -18.60 -15.85
N GLN A 12 -13.00 -19.09 -16.21
CA GLN A 12 -14.02 -18.27 -16.86
C GLN A 12 -14.49 -17.14 -15.94
N ARG A 13 -14.73 -17.42 -14.66
CA ARG A 13 -15.13 -16.42 -13.67
C ARG A 13 -14.03 -15.42 -13.34
N GLU A 14 -12.77 -15.86 -13.31
CA GLU A 14 -11.61 -14.98 -13.15
C GLU A 14 -11.53 -13.93 -14.26
N ILE A 15 -11.73 -14.36 -15.52
CA ILE A 15 -11.76 -13.46 -16.68
C ILE A 15 -12.92 -12.46 -16.54
N GLU A 16 -14.14 -12.93 -16.32
CA GLU A 16 -15.30 -12.04 -16.19
C GLU A 16 -15.17 -11.04 -15.04
N TYR A 17 -14.58 -11.46 -13.92
CA TYR A 17 -14.40 -10.61 -12.76
C TYR A 17 -13.49 -9.41 -13.04
N VAL A 18 -12.38 -9.64 -13.75
CA VAL A 18 -11.38 -8.60 -14.07
C VAL A 18 -11.80 -7.80 -15.31
N PHE A 19 -12.27 -8.47 -16.36
CA PHE A 19 -12.70 -7.91 -17.63
C PHE A 19 -14.21 -7.64 -17.66
N ARG A 20 -14.76 -6.93 -16.70
CA ARG A 20 -16.23 -6.73 -16.59
C ARG A 20 -16.90 -6.06 -17.78
N LYS A 21 -16.14 -5.30 -18.57
CA LYS A 21 -16.63 -4.65 -19.79
C LYS A 21 -16.66 -5.60 -20.99
N LEU A 22 -16.12 -6.81 -20.84
CA LEU A 22 -16.14 -7.85 -21.84
C LEU A 22 -17.51 -8.53 -21.82
N GLU A 23 -18.39 -8.12 -22.73
CA GLU A 23 -19.70 -8.74 -22.88
C GLU A 23 -19.55 -10.15 -23.44
N ILE A 24 -19.89 -11.15 -22.61
CA ILE A 24 -19.89 -12.57 -22.97
C ILE A 24 -21.29 -12.98 -23.41
N GLU A 25 -21.38 -13.42 -24.66
CA GLU A 25 -22.65 -13.85 -25.26
C GLU A 25 -23.10 -15.19 -24.66
N TYR A 26 -22.21 -16.19 -24.74
CA TYR A 26 -22.42 -17.54 -24.24
C TYR A 26 -21.09 -18.27 -24.02
N TYR A 27 -21.17 -19.49 -23.48
CA TYR A 27 -20.04 -20.35 -23.17
C TYR A 27 -20.00 -21.58 -24.07
N LEU A 28 -18.80 -22.11 -24.30
CA LEU A 28 -18.58 -23.37 -24.98
C LEU A 28 -18.06 -24.43 -23.99
N SER A 29 -18.58 -25.65 -24.11
CA SER A 29 -18.14 -26.83 -23.36
C SER A 29 -18.42 -28.10 -24.18
N ASP A 30 -17.88 -29.24 -23.75
CA ASP A 30 -18.21 -30.54 -24.34
C ASP A 30 -19.62 -31.02 -23.92
N VAL A 31 -20.20 -30.42 -22.87
CA VAL A 31 -21.55 -30.71 -22.37
C VAL A 31 -22.41 -29.45 -22.43
N GLU A 32 -23.60 -29.56 -23.02
CA GLU A 32 -24.54 -28.42 -23.11
C GLU A 32 -25.32 -28.21 -21.81
N ASP A 33 -25.54 -26.93 -21.50
CA ASP A 33 -26.42 -26.45 -20.43
C ASP A 33 -27.04 -25.14 -20.93
N ILE A 34 -28.14 -25.26 -21.67
CA ILE A 34 -28.78 -24.15 -22.37
C ILE A 34 -29.27 -23.09 -21.38
N GLU A 35 -29.73 -23.49 -20.19
CA GLU A 35 -30.18 -22.58 -19.13
C GLU A 35 -29.04 -21.65 -18.67
N LYS A 36 -27.81 -22.17 -18.64
CA LYS A 36 -26.60 -21.40 -18.32
C LYS A 36 -25.91 -20.80 -19.55
N ARG A 37 -26.55 -20.83 -20.72
CA ARG A 37 -25.98 -20.40 -22.01
C ARG A 37 -24.66 -21.14 -22.34
N VAL A 38 -24.59 -22.44 -22.05
CA VAL A 38 -23.45 -23.30 -22.39
C VAL A 38 -23.82 -24.19 -23.56
N TYR A 39 -23.07 -24.09 -24.65
CA TYR A 39 -23.32 -24.81 -25.91
C TYR A 39 -22.09 -25.62 -26.35
N THR A 40 -22.30 -26.56 -27.26
CA THR A 40 -21.19 -27.25 -27.94
C THR A 40 -20.57 -26.40 -29.05
N LEU A 41 -19.39 -26.81 -29.53
CA LEU A 41 -18.69 -26.14 -30.63
C LEU A 41 -19.50 -26.07 -31.93
N GLU A 42 -20.50 -26.93 -32.12
CA GLU A 42 -21.40 -26.91 -33.28
C GLU A 42 -22.14 -25.58 -33.42
N ARG A 43 -22.39 -24.88 -32.30
CA ARG A 43 -23.02 -23.56 -32.31
C ARG A 43 -22.23 -22.53 -33.13
N LEU A 44 -20.91 -22.65 -33.20
CA LEU A 44 -20.07 -21.73 -33.96
C LEU A 44 -20.32 -21.77 -35.47
N ARG A 45 -20.89 -22.87 -36.00
CA ARG A 45 -21.17 -23.01 -37.45
C ARG A 45 -22.28 -22.09 -37.94
N THR A 46 -23.19 -21.69 -37.03
CA THR A 46 -24.33 -20.83 -37.33
C THR A 46 -24.10 -19.37 -36.94
N GLU A 47 -22.90 -19.05 -36.44
CA GLU A 47 -22.57 -17.72 -35.92
C GLU A 47 -21.58 -17.01 -36.83
N SER A 48 -21.68 -15.68 -36.87
CA SER A 48 -20.78 -14.81 -37.62
C SER A 48 -20.28 -13.69 -36.70
N ASP A 49 -19.09 -13.16 -36.98
CA ASP A 49 -18.49 -12.04 -36.23
C ASP A 49 -18.35 -12.32 -34.72
N TYR A 50 -17.48 -13.28 -34.38
CA TYR A 50 -17.19 -13.68 -33.01
C TYR A 50 -15.68 -13.82 -32.73
N ARG A 51 -15.34 -13.81 -31.44
CA ARG A 51 -14.03 -14.14 -30.88
C ARG A 51 -14.19 -15.16 -29.74
N VAL A 52 -13.58 -16.33 -29.90
CA VAL A 52 -13.54 -17.38 -28.87
C VAL A 52 -12.32 -17.17 -27.97
N ILE A 53 -12.54 -17.08 -26.66
CA ILE A 53 -11.52 -16.94 -25.63
C ILE A 53 -11.37 -18.28 -24.93
N ILE A 54 -10.22 -18.91 -25.12
CA ILE A 54 -9.96 -20.26 -24.59
C ILE A 54 -9.42 -20.13 -23.15
N CYS A 55 -10.09 -20.76 -22.18
CA CYS A 55 -9.67 -20.75 -20.78
C CYS A 55 -9.83 -22.14 -20.13
N GLY A 56 -9.34 -22.28 -18.89
CA GLY A 56 -9.41 -23.53 -18.14
C GLY A 56 -8.36 -24.56 -18.58
N GLU A 57 -8.62 -25.83 -18.27
CA GLU A 57 -7.72 -26.94 -18.58
C GLU A 57 -7.78 -27.36 -20.07
N GLU A 58 -6.80 -28.17 -20.48
CA GLU A 58 -6.69 -28.78 -21.81
C GLU A 58 -6.74 -27.78 -22.99
N LYS A 59 -6.09 -26.62 -22.83
CA LYS A 59 -6.13 -25.54 -23.82
C LYS A 59 -5.60 -26.00 -25.18
N GLU A 60 -4.57 -26.84 -25.20
CA GLU A 60 -4.00 -27.41 -26.43
C GLU A 60 -5.04 -28.21 -27.20
N LYS A 61 -5.80 -29.08 -26.51
CA LYS A 61 -6.89 -29.87 -27.13
C LYS A 61 -8.01 -28.97 -27.65
N LYS A 62 -8.37 -27.91 -26.91
CA LYS A 62 -9.38 -26.93 -27.35
C LYS A 62 -8.94 -26.19 -28.61
N VAL A 63 -7.67 -25.80 -28.68
CA VAL A 63 -7.06 -25.19 -29.88
C VAL A 63 -7.12 -26.16 -31.06
N GLU A 64 -6.77 -27.43 -30.87
CA GLU A 64 -6.87 -28.45 -31.93
C GLU A 64 -8.29 -28.63 -32.45
N LYS A 65 -9.28 -28.69 -31.56
CA LYS A 65 -10.70 -28.76 -31.93
C LYS A 65 -11.11 -27.54 -32.78
N LEU A 66 -10.76 -26.33 -32.38
CA LEU A 66 -11.08 -25.11 -33.15
C LEU A 66 -10.37 -25.07 -34.51
N LYS A 67 -9.10 -25.50 -34.58
CA LYS A 67 -8.37 -25.64 -35.85
C LYS A 67 -9.04 -26.63 -36.80
N SER A 68 -9.57 -27.74 -36.28
CA SER A 68 -10.28 -28.74 -37.09
C SER A 68 -11.57 -28.19 -37.73
N LEU A 69 -12.16 -27.13 -37.15
CA LEU A 69 -13.30 -26.40 -37.69
C LEU A 69 -12.89 -25.30 -38.69
N GLY A 70 -11.60 -25.20 -39.04
CA GLY A 70 -11.07 -24.20 -39.96
C GLY A 70 -10.82 -22.81 -39.34
N LEU A 71 -10.94 -22.69 -38.02
CA LEU A 71 -10.76 -21.42 -37.31
C LEU A 71 -9.28 -21.10 -37.09
N LYS A 72 -8.94 -19.81 -37.13
CA LYS A 72 -7.57 -19.32 -37.00
C LYS A 72 -7.34 -18.56 -35.69
N ALA A 73 -6.15 -18.73 -35.12
CA ALA A 73 -5.70 -17.97 -33.96
C ALA A 73 -5.56 -16.48 -34.32
N GLY A 74 -5.90 -15.58 -33.40
CA GLY A 74 -5.87 -14.13 -33.59
C GLY A 74 -7.04 -13.58 -34.42
N GLU A 75 -7.61 -14.36 -35.34
CA GLU A 75 -8.80 -13.99 -36.11
C GLU A 75 -10.10 -14.46 -35.43
N ASN A 76 -10.21 -15.76 -35.13
CA ASN A 76 -11.44 -16.36 -34.58
C ASN A 76 -11.31 -16.71 -33.10
N TYR A 77 -10.11 -17.01 -32.62
CA TYR A 77 -9.88 -17.37 -31.22
C TYR A 77 -8.54 -16.87 -30.67
N ILE A 78 -8.49 -16.70 -29.37
CA ILE A 78 -7.28 -16.36 -28.59
C ILE A 78 -7.24 -17.17 -27.30
N LEU A 79 -6.04 -17.32 -26.72
CA LEU A 79 -5.92 -17.79 -25.33
C LEU A 79 -6.30 -16.66 -24.37
N ALA A 80 -6.90 -17.00 -23.23
CA ALA A 80 -7.23 -16.03 -22.18
C ALA A 80 -6.01 -15.20 -21.72
N GLU A 81 -4.83 -15.80 -21.69
CA GLU A 81 -3.58 -15.12 -21.33
C GLU A 81 -3.21 -13.97 -22.28
N GLU A 82 -3.70 -14.00 -23.51
CA GLU A 82 -3.46 -12.93 -24.49
C GLU A 82 -4.26 -11.67 -24.11
N LEU A 83 -5.45 -11.83 -23.51
CA LEU A 83 -6.24 -10.71 -22.99
C LEU A 83 -5.53 -10.00 -21.84
N TYR A 84 -4.70 -10.70 -21.06
CA TYR A 84 -4.05 -10.10 -19.89
C TYR A 84 -3.19 -8.90 -20.27
N LYS A 85 -2.66 -8.85 -21.50
CA LYS A 85 -1.90 -7.71 -22.02
C LYS A 85 -2.75 -6.43 -22.07
N GLU A 86 -4.05 -6.55 -22.32
CA GLU A 86 -4.99 -5.42 -22.33
C GLU A 86 -5.13 -4.77 -20.93
N LEU A 87 -4.84 -5.52 -19.86
CA LEU A 87 -4.92 -5.01 -18.48
C LEU A 87 -3.83 -3.99 -18.14
N ASN A 88 -2.73 -4.01 -18.89
CA ASN A 88 -1.56 -3.19 -18.61
C ASN A 88 -1.87 -1.70 -18.80
N GLY A 89 -2.81 -1.31 -19.67
CA GLY A 89 -3.14 0.10 -19.90
C GLY A 89 -1.89 0.91 -20.28
N SER A 90 -1.47 1.85 -19.44
CA SER A 90 -0.24 2.64 -19.58
C SER A 90 1.03 1.99 -19.01
N PHE A 91 0.98 0.74 -18.51
CA PHE A 91 2.18 -0.02 -18.16
C PHE A 91 2.96 -0.33 -19.44
N TYR A 92 4.10 0.34 -19.57
CA TYR A 92 4.67 0.78 -20.84
C TYR A 92 5.49 -0.28 -21.61
N MET A 93 5.79 -1.46 -21.03
CA MET A 93 6.77 -2.37 -21.63
C MET A 93 6.26 -3.22 -22.78
N ASP A 94 4.97 -3.53 -22.84
CA ASP A 94 4.42 -4.32 -23.94
C ASP A 94 4.08 -3.44 -25.16
N ALA A 95 4.03 -2.10 -24.98
CA ALA A 95 3.69 -1.12 -25.99
C ALA A 95 4.91 -0.34 -26.54
N LEU A 96 6.07 -0.43 -25.89
CA LEU A 96 7.32 0.06 -26.45
C LEU A 96 7.84 -0.95 -27.45
N GLU A 97 7.99 -0.52 -28.70
CA GLU A 97 9.09 -1.01 -29.54
C GLU A 97 10.39 -0.63 -28.82
N LEU A 98 10.81 -1.46 -27.85
CA LEU A 98 12.02 -1.22 -27.09
C LEU A 98 13.17 -1.10 -28.09
N PRO A 99 13.94 0.00 -28.07
CA PRO A 99 15.06 0.16 -28.97
C PRO A 99 16.09 -0.95 -28.69
N GLU A 100 16.92 -1.24 -29.69
CA GLU A 100 17.84 -2.39 -29.69
C GLU A 100 18.82 -2.41 -28.48
N TRP A 101 19.05 -1.26 -27.84
CA TRP A 101 20.03 -1.10 -26.77
C TRP A 101 19.42 -0.55 -25.48
N ILE A 102 19.44 -1.36 -24.42
CA ILE A 102 18.93 -1.01 -23.10
C ILE A 102 20.10 -0.79 -22.13
N ALA A 103 20.04 0.27 -21.33
CA ALA A 103 20.94 0.45 -20.20
C ALA A 103 20.16 0.25 -18.89
N VAL A 104 20.72 -0.49 -17.94
CA VAL A 104 20.04 -0.78 -16.67
C VAL A 104 20.73 -0.03 -15.54
N TRP A 105 20.06 0.93 -14.93
CA TRP A 105 20.61 1.66 -13.78
C TRP A 105 20.33 0.91 -12.48
N GLY A 106 21.37 0.33 -11.91
CA GLY A 106 21.37 -0.47 -10.69
C GLY A 106 22.03 -1.84 -10.92
N THR A 107 22.80 -2.30 -9.93
CA THR A 107 23.47 -3.63 -9.95
C THR A 107 22.99 -4.56 -8.82
N GLY A 108 22.01 -4.10 -8.04
CA GLY A 108 21.50 -4.79 -6.85
C GLY A 108 20.47 -5.89 -7.14
N LYS A 109 19.73 -6.29 -6.09
CA LYS A 109 18.68 -7.33 -6.17
C LYS A 109 17.64 -7.03 -7.26
N VAL A 110 17.26 -5.76 -7.43
CA VAL A 110 16.25 -5.33 -8.40
C VAL A 110 16.69 -5.57 -9.85
N ALA A 111 17.97 -5.31 -10.17
CA ALA A 111 18.54 -5.59 -11.48
C ALA A 111 18.58 -7.09 -11.80
N LYS A 112 18.89 -7.93 -10.81
CA LYS A 112 18.80 -9.39 -10.94
C LYS A 112 17.38 -9.87 -11.24
N ILE A 113 16.38 -9.28 -10.57
CA ILE A 113 14.96 -9.59 -10.83
C ILE A 113 14.58 -9.16 -12.26
N LEU A 114 14.97 -7.96 -12.69
CA LEU A 114 14.75 -7.49 -14.07
C LEU A 114 15.32 -8.49 -15.09
N LYS A 115 16.59 -8.90 -14.92
CA LYS A 115 17.25 -9.81 -15.85
C LYS A 115 16.61 -11.20 -15.88
N SER A 116 16.26 -11.74 -14.71
CA SER A 116 15.55 -13.02 -14.61
C SER A 116 14.17 -12.98 -15.26
N LYS A 117 13.49 -11.84 -15.15
CA LYS A 117 12.11 -11.67 -15.66
C LYS A 117 12.08 -11.39 -17.15
N TYR A 118 13.06 -10.65 -17.66
CA TYR A 118 13.17 -10.28 -19.06
C TYR A 118 14.53 -10.72 -19.63
N PRO A 119 14.79 -12.04 -19.73
CA PRO A 119 16.08 -12.57 -20.14
C PRO A 119 16.45 -12.14 -21.57
N TYR A 120 15.45 -11.80 -22.39
CA TYR A 120 15.57 -11.36 -23.77
C TYR A 120 16.05 -9.91 -23.95
N LEU A 121 16.10 -9.10 -22.88
CA LEU A 121 16.61 -7.73 -23.00
C LEU A 121 18.10 -7.73 -23.34
N ARG A 122 18.45 -7.04 -24.42
CA ARG A 122 19.83 -6.73 -24.80
C ARG A 122 20.33 -5.56 -23.95
N ILE A 123 20.92 -5.90 -22.82
CA ILE A 123 21.52 -4.93 -21.91
C ILE A 123 22.91 -4.58 -22.45
N ALA A 124 23.10 -3.31 -22.82
CA ALA A 124 24.37 -2.79 -23.31
C ALA A 124 25.41 -2.66 -22.18
N TYR A 125 24.97 -2.11 -21.04
CA TYR A 125 25.74 -2.00 -19.81
C TYR A 125 24.79 -1.77 -18.63
N TYR A 126 25.29 -2.09 -17.43
CA TYR A 126 24.70 -1.64 -16.18
C TYR A 126 25.26 -0.27 -15.81
N ILE A 127 24.50 0.53 -15.06
CA ILE A 127 24.92 1.83 -14.55
C ILE A 127 24.88 1.79 -13.03
N ASP A 128 25.96 2.20 -12.38
CA ASP A 128 26.02 2.31 -10.91
C ASP A 128 26.76 3.59 -10.50
N SER A 129 26.17 4.33 -9.56
CA SER A 129 26.73 5.59 -9.09
C SER A 129 27.96 5.40 -8.20
N ASP A 130 28.20 4.17 -7.70
CA ASP A 130 29.41 3.80 -6.95
C ASP A 130 30.65 3.83 -7.87
N PRO A 131 31.61 4.74 -7.66
CA PRO A 131 32.83 4.82 -8.47
C PRO A 131 33.65 3.53 -8.46
N GLY A 132 33.59 2.76 -7.38
CA GLY A 132 34.34 1.51 -7.23
C GLY A 132 33.85 0.37 -8.13
N LYS A 133 32.66 0.51 -8.72
CA LYS A 133 32.10 -0.47 -9.66
C LYS A 133 32.35 -0.13 -11.12
N ASN A 134 32.86 1.06 -11.42
CA ASN A 134 33.13 1.46 -12.80
C ASN A 134 34.15 0.52 -13.46
N GLY A 135 33.82 0.02 -14.66
CA GLY A 135 34.67 -0.93 -15.40
C GLY A 135 34.65 -2.36 -14.84
N THR A 136 33.84 -2.64 -13.82
CA THR A 136 33.57 -4.02 -13.36
C THR A 136 32.45 -4.66 -14.20
N TYR A 137 32.12 -5.93 -13.94
CA TYR A 137 31.15 -6.68 -14.74
C TYR A 137 30.08 -7.34 -13.88
N LEU A 138 28.85 -7.34 -14.36
CA LEU A 138 27.72 -8.09 -13.81
C LEU A 138 27.11 -8.94 -14.94
N ASP A 139 27.01 -10.25 -14.74
CA ASP A 139 26.52 -11.21 -15.75
C ASP A 139 27.25 -11.10 -17.11
N GLY A 140 28.56 -10.78 -17.08
CA GLY A 140 29.38 -10.59 -18.28
C GLY A 140 29.16 -9.25 -19.00
N ILE A 141 28.35 -8.35 -18.44
CA ILE A 141 28.04 -7.02 -18.97
C ILE A 141 28.75 -5.97 -18.13
N GLU A 142 29.38 -4.99 -18.78
CA GLU A 142 30.14 -3.92 -18.11
C GLU A 142 29.22 -3.05 -17.22
N ILE A 143 29.73 -2.61 -16.08
CA ILE A 143 29.13 -1.60 -15.20
C ILE A 143 29.85 -0.27 -15.44
N LYS A 144 29.09 0.75 -15.85
CA LYS A 144 29.59 2.10 -16.06
C LYS A 144 29.14 3.05 -14.96
N ASN A 145 30.00 3.99 -14.62
CA ASN A 145 29.60 5.16 -13.86
C ASN A 145 28.71 6.06 -14.74
N PRO A 146 27.69 6.74 -14.19
CA PRO A 146 26.84 7.65 -14.96
C PRO A 146 27.58 8.72 -15.77
N GLN A 147 28.77 9.13 -15.33
CA GLN A 147 29.59 10.12 -16.04
C GLN A 147 30.30 9.55 -17.28
N GLU A 148 30.52 8.24 -17.34
CA GLU A 148 31.19 7.54 -18.45
C GLU A 148 30.20 7.13 -19.56
N VAL A 149 28.94 7.50 -19.42
CA VAL A 149 27.90 7.29 -20.43
C VAL A 149 27.88 8.51 -21.36
N GLU A 150 28.47 8.33 -22.55
CA GLU A 150 28.66 9.40 -23.55
C GLU A 150 27.37 9.85 -24.22
N ASP A 151 26.53 8.92 -24.68
CA ASP A 151 25.28 9.20 -25.41
C ASP A 151 24.07 8.56 -24.72
N TRP A 152 23.41 9.33 -23.87
CA TRP A 152 22.21 8.91 -23.17
C TRP A 152 20.98 8.78 -24.09
N GLY A 153 20.96 9.46 -25.23
CA GLY A 153 19.84 9.41 -26.17
C GLY A 153 19.78 8.10 -26.96
N LYS A 154 20.91 7.39 -27.06
CA LYS A 154 21.02 6.09 -27.72
C LYS A 154 20.32 4.94 -26.99
N TYR A 155 20.19 5.03 -25.67
CA TYR A 155 19.72 3.92 -24.84
C TYR A 155 18.35 4.22 -24.26
N PHE A 156 17.52 3.18 -24.17
CA PHE A 156 16.38 3.23 -23.26
C PHE A 156 16.82 2.77 -21.87
N VAL A 157 16.64 3.62 -20.86
CA VAL A 157 17.18 3.37 -19.52
C VAL A 157 16.12 2.72 -18.63
N VAL A 158 16.41 1.56 -18.05
CA VAL A 158 15.57 0.94 -17.02
C VAL A 158 16.19 1.17 -15.65
N VAL A 159 15.52 1.97 -14.81
CA VAL A 159 15.98 2.30 -13.46
C VAL A 159 15.58 1.17 -12.50
N ALA A 160 16.52 0.26 -12.24
CA ALA A 160 16.37 -0.94 -11.44
C ALA A 160 16.89 -0.74 -10.01
N VAL A 161 16.36 0.26 -9.32
CA VAL A 161 16.60 0.54 -7.89
C VAL A 161 15.30 1.00 -7.21
N ASN A 162 15.15 0.72 -5.91
CA ASN A 162 13.91 1.01 -5.18
C ASN A 162 13.75 2.47 -4.76
N LEU A 163 14.87 3.15 -4.46
CA LEU A 163 14.95 4.57 -4.17
C LEU A 163 15.69 5.23 -5.34
N CYS A 164 15.03 6.11 -6.08
CA CYS A 164 15.55 6.58 -7.35
C CYS A 164 15.43 8.08 -7.59
N ASP A 165 14.94 8.88 -6.65
CA ASP A 165 14.64 10.30 -6.90
C ASP A 165 15.87 11.07 -7.41
N ASP A 166 17.05 10.84 -6.83
CA ASP A 166 18.30 11.44 -7.30
C ASP A 166 18.70 10.99 -8.71
N ILE A 167 18.40 9.74 -9.06
CA ILE A 167 18.65 9.19 -10.40
C ILE A 167 17.66 9.78 -11.40
N ILE A 168 16.39 9.91 -11.03
CA ILE A 168 15.36 10.52 -11.86
C ILE A 168 15.73 11.98 -12.14
N ASN A 169 16.05 12.76 -11.11
CA ASN A 169 16.50 14.14 -11.27
C ASN A 169 17.73 14.24 -12.17
N PHE A 170 18.69 13.31 -12.05
CA PHE A 170 19.83 13.26 -12.95
C PHE A 170 19.42 13.02 -14.42
N LEU A 171 18.55 12.04 -14.68
CA LEU A 171 18.10 11.71 -16.03
C LEU A 171 17.31 12.87 -16.67
N GLU A 172 16.42 13.50 -15.90
CA GLU A 172 15.55 14.56 -16.38
C GLU A 172 16.27 15.90 -16.47
N GLU A 173 16.85 16.38 -15.37
CA GLU A 173 17.43 17.73 -15.31
C GLU A 173 18.80 17.82 -15.98
N LYS A 174 19.65 16.80 -15.84
CA LYS A 174 21.03 16.85 -16.37
C LYS A 174 21.17 16.23 -17.76
N LYS A 175 20.35 15.24 -18.10
CA LYS A 175 20.41 14.53 -19.39
C LYS A 175 19.23 14.83 -20.31
N GLY A 176 18.21 15.55 -19.85
CA GLY A 176 17.06 15.95 -20.67
C GLY A 176 16.20 14.78 -21.13
N LEU A 177 16.30 13.62 -20.46
CA LEU A 177 15.53 12.43 -20.81
C LEU A 177 14.11 12.54 -20.24
N GLN A 178 13.13 12.03 -20.99
CA GLN A 178 11.73 12.05 -20.59
C GLN A 178 11.29 10.66 -20.14
N GLU A 179 10.61 10.58 -19.00
CA GLU A 179 10.04 9.30 -18.53
C GLU A 179 9.04 8.74 -19.56
N LYS A 180 9.00 7.41 -19.70
CA LYS A 180 8.18 6.65 -20.66
C LYS A 180 8.56 6.86 -22.12
N LYS A 181 9.41 7.84 -22.45
CA LYS A 181 9.99 8.04 -23.78
C LYS A 181 11.43 7.52 -23.88
N ASN A 182 12.25 7.87 -22.90
CA ASN A 182 13.68 7.57 -22.88
C ASN A 182 14.09 6.65 -21.73
N TYR A 183 13.32 6.65 -20.64
CA TYR A 183 13.59 5.79 -19.49
C TYR A 183 12.31 5.33 -18.81
N ILE A 184 12.40 4.28 -18.00
CA ILE A 184 11.32 3.80 -17.13
C ILE A 184 11.86 3.29 -15.80
N ARG A 185 11.07 3.43 -14.72
CA ARG A 185 11.40 2.83 -13.43
C ARG A 185 11.01 1.35 -13.45
N PHE A 186 11.88 0.47 -12.94
CA PHE A 186 11.57 -0.96 -12.89
C PHE A 186 10.28 -1.25 -12.11
N LYS A 187 9.99 -0.47 -11.07
CA LYS A 187 8.73 -0.56 -10.31
C LYS A 187 7.48 -0.33 -11.19
N GLN A 188 7.58 0.43 -12.28
CA GLN A 188 6.47 0.68 -13.20
C GLN A 188 6.26 -0.47 -14.20
N ILE A 189 7.13 -1.48 -14.22
CA ILE A 189 7.03 -2.64 -15.13
C ILE A 189 7.00 -3.96 -14.35
N ASN A 190 7.61 -3.97 -13.18
CA ASN A 190 7.49 -5.02 -12.19
C ASN A 190 6.19 -4.85 -11.39
N GLY A 191 5.27 -5.80 -11.54
CA GLY A 191 3.91 -5.67 -11.02
C GLY A 191 2.90 -5.20 -12.08
N ALA A 192 3.25 -5.29 -13.37
CA ALA A 192 2.29 -5.09 -14.45
C ALA A 192 1.02 -5.93 -14.21
N PRO A 193 -0.19 -5.37 -14.44
CA PRO A 193 -1.45 -6.07 -14.21
C PRO A 193 -1.50 -7.47 -14.85
N SER A 194 -1.01 -7.63 -16.07
CA SER A 194 -0.92 -8.94 -16.74
C SER A 194 -0.15 -10.00 -15.94
N GLU A 195 0.97 -9.63 -15.34
CA GLU A 195 1.81 -10.50 -14.53
C GLU A 195 1.17 -10.83 -13.19
N LEU A 196 0.54 -9.83 -12.56
CA LEU A 196 -0.24 -10.05 -11.35
C LEU A 196 -1.41 -11.01 -11.63
N MET A 197 -2.08 -10.86 -12.77
CA MET A 197 -3.17 -11.73 -13.18
C MET A 197 -2.69 -13.18 -13.36
N ARG A 198 -1.56 -13.39 -14.07
CA ARG A 198 -0.94 -14.72 -14.19
C ARG A 198 -0.62 -15.34 -12.83
N LYS A 199 -0.04 -14.55 -11.92
CA LYS A 199 0.27 -15.01 -10.56
C LYS A 199 -0.97 -15.46 -9.81
N VAL A 200 -2.08 -14.72 -9.88
CA VAL A 200 -3.33 -15.09 -9.19
C VAL A 200 -3.94 -16.36 -9.76
N CYS A 201 -4.00 -16.49 -11.09
CA CYS A 201 -4.64 -17.63 -11.75
C CYS A 201 -3.86 -18.94 -11.53
N THR A 202 -2.54 -18.85 -11.39
CA THR A 202 -1.65 -20.03 -11.20
C THR A 202 -1.32 -20.33 -9.75
N ALA A 203 -1.60 -19.41 -8.83
CA ALA A 203 -1.34 -19.61 -7.41
C ALA A 203 -2.28 -20.67 -6.81
N LYS A 204 -1.72 -21.46 -5.88
CA LYS A 204 -2.50 -22.45 -5.12
C LYS A 204 -3.43 -21.74 -4.15
N THR A 205 -4.67 -22.21 -4.12
CA THR A 205 -5.66 -21.86 -3.10
C THR A 205 -5.17 -22.31 -1.71
N GLN A 206 -5.51 -21.54 -0.68
CA GLN A 206 -5.12 -21.77 0.71
C GLN A 206 -6.33 -21.84 1.64
N ASN A 207 -6.15 -22.54 2.77
CA ASN A 207 -7.20 -22.85 3.74
C ASN A 207 -7.41 -21.74 4.77
N TYR A 208 -7.81 -20.53 4.31
CA TYR A 208 -8.12 -19.40 5.17
C TYR A 208 -9.45 -18.75 4.81
N SER A 209 -10.10 -18.16 5.81
CA SER A 209 -11.26 -17.28 5.62
C SER A 209 -10.98 -16.17 4.62
N MET A 210 -11.97 -15.92 3.75
CA MET A 210 -11.86 -14.84 2.79
C MET A 210 -11.78 -13.51 3.53
N CYS A 211 -10.66 -12.82 3.31
CA CYS A 211 -10.42 -11.49 3.85
C CYS A 211 -11.22 -10.45 3.05
N MET A 212 -11.91 -9.53 3.74
CA MET A 212 -12.66 -8.45 3.11
C MET A 212 -11.90 -7.13 3.01
N GLN A 213 -10.63 -7.10 3.46
CA GLN A 213 -9.86 -5.86 3.59
C GLN A 213 -9.78 -5.10 2.26
N MET A 214 -9.38 -5.78 1.18
CA MET A 214 -9.20 -5.15 -0.14
C MET A 214 -10.50 -4.67 -0.82
N PHE A 215 -11.66 -4.98 -0.24
CA PHE A 215 -12.97 -4.54 -0.73
C PHE A 215 -13.52 -3.32 0.01
N ARG A 216 -12.99 -3.03 1.20
CA ARG A 216 -13.57 -2.05 2.12
C ARG A 216 -12.56 -1.06 2.71
N PHE A 217 -11.27 -1.26 2.51
CA PHE A 217 -10.21 -0.46 3.10
C PHE A 217 -9.33 0.16 2.02
N ALA A 218 -8.88 1.39 2.26
CA ALA A 218 -7.84 2.04 1.49
C ALA A 218 -6.83 2.76 2.38
N PHE A 219 -5.56 2.75 1.94
CA PHE A 219 -4.48 3.52 2.54
C PHE A 219 -3.85 4.42 1.46
N VAL A 220 -3.62 5.69 1.77
CA VAL A 220 -2.95 6.64 0.87
C VAL A 220 -1.61 7.03 1.47
N GLY A 221 -0.51 6.70 0.77
CA GLY A 221 0.85 6.99 1.21
C GLY A 221 1.43 8.28 0.63
N MET A 222 2.67 8.60 1.03
CA MET A 222 3.34 9.89 0.80
C MET A 222 3.48 10.30 -0.68
N GLY A 223 3.67 9.33 -1.57
CA GLY A 223 3.79 9.59 -3.00
C GLY A 223 2.43 9.64 -3.71
N GLY A 224 1.32 9.71 -2.98
CA GLY A 224 -0.04 9.63 -3.53
C GLY A 224 -0.48 8.21 -3.90
N GLU A 225 0.34 7.19 -3.63
CA GLU A 225 -0.01 5.80 -3.86
C GLU A 225 -1.24 5.37 -3.05
N VAL A 226 -2.16 4.69 -3.71
CA VAL A 226 -3.35 4.10 -3.09
C VAL A 226 -3.14 2.60 -2.94
N HIS A 227 -3.36 2.08 -1.74
CA HIS A 227 -3.26 0.65 -1.42
C HIS A 227 -4.59 0.11 -0.91
N LEU A 228 -4.89 -1.15 -1.22
CA LEU A 228 -6.10 -1.86 -0.76
C LEU A 228 -5.92 -2.55 0.61
N CYS A 229 -4.73 -2.45 1.21
CA CYS A 229 -4.39 -3.01 2.50
C CYS A 229 -3.23 -2.20 3.10
N CYS A 230 -2.82 -2.51 4.34
CA CYS A 230 -1.60 -1.93 4.91
C CYS A 230 -0.42 -2.22 3.96
N PRO A 231 0.35 -1.21 3.51
CA PRO A 231 1.38 -1.39 2.49
C PRO A 231 2.41 -2.48 2.82
N HIS A 232 2.83 -2.57 4.09
CA HIS A 232 3.76 -3.60 4.56
C HIS A 232 3.20 -5.02 4.47
N MET A 233 1.88 -5.20 4.57
CA MET A 233 1.22 -6.51 4.49
C MET A 233 1.00 -6.98 3.05
N VAL A 234 1.23 -6.12 2.04
CA VAL A 234 0.99 -6.43 0.63
C VAL A 234 2.17 -6.08 -0.28
N TYR A 235 3.39 -6.23 0.24
CA TYR A 235 4.64 -5.95 -0.49
C TYR A 235 4.66 -4.56 -1.16
N ASN A 236 4.00 -3.59 -0.54
CA ASN A 236 3.87 -2.22 -1.02
C ASN A 236 3.33 -2.11 -2.47
N ILE A 237 2.46 -3.04 -2.90
CA ILE A 237 1.82 -3.00 -4.22
C ILE A 237 0.71 -1.93 -4.21
N PRO A 238 0.83 -0.83 -4.97
CA PRO A 238 -0.22 0.16 -5.08
C PRO A 238 -1.23 -0.25 -6.15
N CYS A 239 -2.50 0.12 -5.98
CA CYS A 239 -3.53 -0.05 -6.99
C CYS A 239 -3.72 1.18 -7.89
N GLY A 240 -3.02 2.29 -7.61
CA GLY A 240 -3.01 3.51 -8.42
C GLY A 240 -2.26 4.62 -7.70
N ASN A 241 -2.21 5.81 -8.30
CA ASN A 241 -1.54 6.96 -7.71
C ASN A 241 -2.37 8.24 -7.92
N LEU A 242 -2.69 8.95 -6.84
CA LEU A 242 -3.52 10.16 -6.86
C LEU A 242 -2.84 11.39 -7.46
N ILE A 243 -1.56 11.34 -7.82
CA ILE A 243 -0.90 12.37 -8.61
C ILE A 243 -1.28 12.19 -10.09
N GLU A 244 -1.32 10.95 -10.56
CA GLU A 244 -1.58 10.62 -11.97
C GLU A 244 -3.06 10.32 -12.25
N ASN A 245 -3.79 9.77 -11.29
CA ASN A 245 -5.12 9.20 -11.45
C ASN A 245 -6.14 9.82 -10.50
N THR A 246 -7.39 9.84 -10.91
CA THR A 246 -8.54 10.10 -10.01
C THR A 246 -8.71 8.98 -9.00
N TRP A 247 -9.47 9.24 -7.93
CA TRP A 247 -9.81 8.20 -6.94
C TRP A 247 -10.46 6.97 -7.59
N GLU A 248 -11.43 7.17 -8.47
CA GLU A 248 -12.19 6.08 -9.09
C GLU A 248 -11.29 5.19 -9.96
N GLU A 249 -10.36 5.78 -10.70
CA GLU A 249 -9.36 5.07 -11.48
C GLU A 249 -8.45 4.21 -10.60
N CYS A 250 -8.00 4.75 -9.45
CA CYS A 250 -7.20 3.99 -8.47
C CYS A 250 -8.00 2.82 -7.87
N TRP A 251 -9.22 3.09 -7.40
CA TRP A 251 -10.05 2.13 -6.65
C TRP A 251 -10.60 1.00 -7.53
N ASN A 252 -10.76 1.25 -8.84
CA ASN A 252 -11.29 0.30 -9.81
C ASN A 252 -10.27 -0.14 -10.87
N SER A 253 -8.98 0.11 -10.63
CA SER A 253 -7.90 -0.27 -11.55
C SER A 253 -7.83 -1.78 -11.80
N SER A 254 -7.13 -2.18 -12.87
CA SER A 254 -6.82 -3.58 -13.13
C SER A 254 -6.12 -4.23 -11.94
N ILE A 255 -5.14 -3.54 -11.34
CA ILE A 255 -4.42 -4.02 -10.14
C ILE A 255 -5.40 -4.23 -8.98
N ALA A 256 -6.29 -3.28 -8.72
CA ALA A 256 -7.27 -3.38 -7.65
C ALA A 256 -8.15 -4.64 -7.81
N LYS A 257 -8.65 -4.88 -9.03
CA LYS A 257 -9.45 -6.07 -9.35
C LYS A 257 -8.65 -7.35 -9.18
N ILE A 258 -7.42 -7.41 -9.68
CA ILE A 258 -6.57 -8.61 -9.57
C ILE A 258 -6.22 -8.91 -8.10
N MET A 259 -5.92 -7.89 -7.29
CA MET A 259 -5.64 -8.07 -5.86
C MET A 259 -6.87 -8.60 -5.12
N ARG A 260 -8.07 -8.05 -5.40
CA ARG A 260 -9.34 -8.58 -4.86
C ARG A 260 -9.61 -10.02 -5.32
N LEU A 261 -9.31 -10.33 -6.58
CA LEU A 261 -9.42 -11.68 -7.11
C LEU A 261 -8.53 -12.67 -6.35
N SER A 262 -7.35 -12.24 -5.86
CA SER A 262 -6.50 -13.10 -5.02
C SER A 262 -7.16 -13.52 -3.70
N LEU A 263 -8.09 -12.71 -3.17
CA LEU A 263 -8.86 -13.03 -1.97
C LEU A 263 -10.07 -13.92 -2.31
N ILE A 264 -10.75 -13.66 -3.43
CA ILE A 264 -11.85 -14.51 -3.94
C ILE A 264 -11.33 -15.92 -4.23
N ASN A 265 -10.18 -16.03 -4.88
CA ASN A 265 -9.52 -17.31 -5.16
C ASN A 265 -8.86 -17.94 -3.92
N LYS A 266 -8.83 -17.21 -2.80
CA LYS A 266 -8.12 -17.56 -1.54
C LYS A 266 -6.66 -17.95 -1.79
N THR A 267 -6.01 -17.35 -2.79
CA THR A 267 -4.59 -17.61 -3.07
C THR A 267 -3.71 -16.75 -2.19
N PHE A 268 -4.19 -15.56 -1.81
CA PHE A 268 -3.48 -14.57 -0.99
C PHE A 268 -2.07 -14.29 -1.51
N CYS A 269 -1.84 -14.44 -2.83
CA CYS A 269 -0.50 -14.46 -3.42
C CYS A 269 0.21 -13.08 -3.41
N PHE A 270 -0.49 -12.05 -2.92
CA PHE A 270 0.04 -10.71 -2.71
C PHE A 270 0.14 -10.32 -1.23
N CYS A 271 -0.28 -11.19 -0.31
CA CYS A 271 -0.21 -10.95 1.12
C CYS A 271 1.12 -11.46 1.69
N ASP A 272 1.75 -10.65 2.54
CA ASP A 272 2.90 -11.07 3.32
C ASP A 272 2.42 -11.83 4.57
N LYS A 273 2.59 -13.15 4.56
CA LYS A 273 2.16 -14.03 5.67
C LYS A 273 2.91 -13.77 6.97
N THR A 274 4.09 -13.15 6.92
CA THR A 274 4.87 -12.83 8.12
C THR A 274 4.35 -11.59 8.84
N GLN A 275 3.58 -10.75 8.13
CA GLN A 275 3.05 -9.48 8.65
C GLN A 275 1.51 -9.49 8.76
N CYS A 276 0.83 -10.37 8.01
CA CYS A 276 -0.62 -10.36 7.92
C CYS A 276 -1.29 -11.11 9.07
N MET A 277 -1.99 -10.35 9.93
CA MET A 277 -2.75 -10.89 11.08
C MET A 277 -3.82 -11.93 10.71
N VAL A 278 -4.31 -11.92 9.46
CA VAL A 278 -5.32 -12.88 9.00
C VAL A 278 -4.71 -14.24 8.65
N LEU A 279 -3.45 -14.27 8.19
CA LEU A 279 -2.82 -15.47 7.64
C LEU A 279 -1.95 -16.23 8.65
N HIS A 280 -2.13 -15.98 9.95
CA HIS A 280 -1.53 -16.77 11.03
C HIS A 280 -2.06 -18.20 11.00
N GLU A 281 -1.21 -19.16 11.36
CA GLU A 281 -1.52 -20.60 11.30
C GLU A 281 -2.79 -20.98 12.07
N GLU A 282 -3.04 -20.32 13.21
CA GLU A 282 -4.22 -20.48 14.05
C GLU A 282 -5.56 -20.12 13.38
N ASN A 283 -5.53 -19.33 12.29
CA ASN A 283 -6.73 -18.87 11.57
C ASN A 283 -7.12 -19.79 10.40
N LYS A 284 -6.45 -20.94 10.23
CA LYS A 284 -6.79 -21.90 9.16
C LYS A 284 -8.15 -22.55 9.40
N VAL A 285 -8.87 -22.79 8.30
CA VAL A 285 -10.19 -23.43 8.34
C VAL A 285 -10.35 -24.46 7.22
N GLU A 286 -11.23 -25.43 7.40
CA GLU A 286 -11.55 -26.46 6.41
C GLU A 286 -12.63 -25.96 5.43
N TYR A 287 -12.48 -26.24 4.13
CA TYR A 287 -13.38 -25.73 3.07
C TYR A 287 -13.92 -26.82 2.15
N LYS A 288 -15.14 -26.62 1.65
CA LYS A 288 -15.71 -27.36 0.52
C LYS A 288 -15.66 -26.51 -0.76
N GLU A 289 -15.53 -27.13 -1.93
CA GLU A 289 -15.45 -26.42 -3.23
C GLU A 289 -16.69 -25.56 -3.55
N GLU A 290 -17.85 -25.90 -3.00
CA GLU A 290 -19.10 -25.17 -3.19
C GLU A 290 -19.07 -23.75 -2.57
N ASP A 291 -18.29 -23.56 -1.51
CA ASP A 291 -18.15 -22.28 -0.80
C ASP A 291 -17.44 -21.20 -1.65
N TYR A 292 -16.76 -21.59 -2.72
CA TYR A 292 -16.01 -20.67 -3.59
C TYR A 292 -16.91 -19.98 -4.62
N LEU A 293 -18.09 -20.54 -4.91
CA LEU A 293 -18.89 -20.10 -6.05
C LEU A 293 -19.62 -18.77 -5.77
N SER A 294 -19.97 -18.50 -4.52
CA SER A 294 -20.60 -17.24 -4.09
C SER A 294 -19.65 -16.05 -4.14
N ASP A 295 -18.35 -16.27 -3.94
CA ASP A 295 -17.37 -15.19 -3.72
C ASP A 295 -17.13 -14.36 -4.98
N PHE A 296 -17.30 -14.93 -6.17
CA PHE A 296 -17.21 -14.19 -7.45
C PHE A 296 -18.31 -13.15 -7.64
N ARG A 297 -19.39 -13.19 -6.84
CA ARG A 297 -20.44 -12.15 -6.84
C ARG A 297 -20.04 -10.93 -6.03
N ILE A 298 -18.99 -11.04 -5.21
CA ILE A 298 -18.59 -9.98 -4.28
C ILE A 298 -17.90 -8.86 -5.06
N GLN A 299 -18.42 -7.65 -4.86
CA GLN A 299 -17.92 -6.45 -5.49
C GLN A 299 -17.38 -5.48 -4.46
N ALA A 300 -16.38 -4.70 -4.87
CA ALA A 300 -15.97 -3.56 -4.08
C ALA A 300 -17.11 -2.54 -4.04
N LEU A 301 -17.24 -1.89 -2.88
CA LEU A 301 -18.11 -0.73 -2.76
C LEU A 301 -17.58 0.42 -3.62
N SER A 302 -18.43 1.36 -4.01
CA SER A 302 -17.99 2.57 -4.72
C SER A 302 -17.04 3.42 -3.87
N ILE A 303 -17.27 3.45 -2.57
CA ILE A 303 -16.45 4.12 -1.55
C ILE A 303 -16.03 3.08 -0.51
N PRO A 304 -14.75 3.06 -0.08
CA PRO A 304 -14.30 2.18 0.98
C PRO A 304 -15.00 2.52 2.29
N LYS A 305 -15.19 1.51 3.15
CA LYS A 305 -15.64 1.75 4.52
C LYS A 305 -14.57 2.46 5.34
N GLU A 306 -13.30 2.16 5.12
CA GLU A 306 -12.19 2.70 5.89
C GLU A 306 -11.15 3.36 4.98
N LEU A 307 -10.73 4.57 5.34
CA LEU A 307 -9.67 5.30 4.64
C LEU A 307 -8.61 5.76 5.64
N VAL A 308 -7.35 5.43 5.37
CA VAL A 308 -6.19 5.88 6.14
C VAL A 308 -5.37 6.85 5.28
N LEU A 309 -5.07 8.02 5.85
CA LEU A 309 -4.31 9.06 5.17
C LEU A 309 -2.93 9.21 5.79
N ALA A 310 -1.88 9.00 5.00
CA ALA A 310 -0.48 9.13 5.39
C ALA A 310 0.35 9.81 4.27
N PHE A 311 -0.29 10.69 3.50
CA PHE A 311 0.24 11.21 2.24
C PHE A 311 1.09 12.48 2.37
N GLU A 312 1.24 13.01 3.59
CA GLU A 312 1.90 14.29 3.86
C GLU A 312 2.60 14.24 5.22
N ASP A 313 3.76 14.90 5.38
CA ASP A 313 4.65 14.74 6.54
C ASP A 313 4.89 16.00 7.38
N SER A 314 4.26 17.14 7.09
CA SER A 314 4.40 18.39 7.85
C SER A 314 4.04 18.18 9.31
N CYS A 315 4.89 18.70 10.19
CA CYS A 315 4.68 18.64 11.64
C CYS A 315 5.34 19.84 12.32
N ASN A 316 4.71 20.31 13.40
CA ASN A 316 5.27 21.34 14.28
C ASN A 316 6.41 20.84 15.17
N LEU A 317 6.75 19.54 15.10
CA LEU A 317 7.82 18.92 15.87
C LEU A 317 8.93 18.36 14.97
N ALA A 318 10.12 18.23 15.55
CA ALA A 318 11.30 17.61 14.95
C ALA A 318 11.81 16.45 15.81
N CYS A 319 10.92 15.52 16.18
CA CYS A 319 11.23 14.44 17.11
C CYS A 319 12.45 13.63 16.65
N THR A 320 13.38 13.36 17.56
CA THR A 320 14.71 12.80 17.26
C THR A 320 14.67 11.47 16.50
N SER A 321 13.68 10.61 16.79
CA SER A 321 13.50 9.31 16.14
C SER A 321 12.67 9.33 14.85
N CYS A 322 12.04 10.47 14.55
CA CYS A 322 11.09 10.62 13.44
C CYS A 322 11.72 11.34 12.25
N ARG A 323 12.51 12.40 12.50
CA ARG A 323 13.03 13.28 11.44
C ARG A 323 14.25 14.08 11.90
N LYS A 324 15.11 14.45 10.95
CA LYS A 324 16.32 15.25 11.20
C LYS A 324 16.07 16.72 11.53
N GLY A 325 14.87 17.24 11.25
CA GLY A 325 14.56 18.66 11.45
C GLY A 325 13.09 18.96 11.25
N PHE A 326 12.70 20.21 11.50
CA PHE A 326 11.33 20.66 11.31
C PHE A 326 10.91 20.56 9.85
N LYS A 327 9.66 20.14 9.63
CA LYS A 327 9.03 20.06 8.32
C LYS A 327 7.92 21.09 8.25
N PHE A 328 8.30 22.30 7.89
CA PHE A 328 7.38 23.40 7.61
C PHE A 328 7.15 23.44 6.11
N ARG A 329 5.89 23.33 5.69
CA ARG A 329 5.38 23.57 4.32
C ARG A 329 6.22 22.98 3.17
N PRO A 330 5.65 22.08 2.38
CA PRO A 330 6.29 21.57 1.16
C PRO A 330 6.74 22.68 0.20
N LYS A 331 7.72 22.39 -0.67
CA LYS A 331 8.10 23.29 -1.78
C LYS A 331 6.90 23.57 -2.68
N GLU A 332 6.93 24.64 -3.49
CA GLU A 332 5.77 25.02 -4.34
C GLU A 332 5.25 23.86 -5.22
N TRP A 333 6.15 23.07 -5.81
CA TRP A 333 5.76 21.92 -6.62
C TRP A 333 5.16 20.77 -5.79
N GLU A 334 5.68 20.53 -4.58
CA GLU A 334 5.14 19.55 -3.64
C GLU A 334 3.74 19.98 -3.16
N ASN A 335 3.52 21.28 -2.92
CA ASN A 335 2.20 21.81 -2.58
C ASN A 335 1.18 21.56 -3.70
N ARG A 336 1.57 21.75 -4.98
CA ARG A 336 0.69 21.43 -6.12
C ARG A 336 0.30 19.95 -6.13
N ILE A 337 1.24 19.05 -5.88
CA ILE A 337 0.98 17.61 -5.78
C ILE A 337 0.00 17.32 -4.64
N LEU A 338 0.22 17.91 -3.47
CA LEU A 338 -0.62 17.69 -2.31
C LEU A 338 -2.01 18.30 -2.46
N ASP A 339 -2.16 19.43 -3.15
CA ASP A 339 -3.46 19.98 -3.51
C ASP A 339 -4.22 19.05 -4.46
N VAL A 340 -3.55 18.48 -5.46
CA VAL A 340 -4.16 17.49 -6.37
C VAL A 340 -4.63 16.25 -5.58
N CYS A 341 -3.79 15.69 -4.71
CA CYS A 341 -4.16 14.57 -3.86
C CYS A 341 -5.33 14.92 -2.93
N THR A 342 -5.27 16.10 -2.28
CA THR A 342 -6.31 16.59 -1.37
C THR A 342 -7.65 16.72 -2.08
N GLU A 343 -7.66 17.33 -3.27
CA GLU A 343 -8.91 17.52 -4.02
C GLU A 343 -9.49 16.17 -4.46
N ARG A 344 -8.66 15.24 -4.93
CA ARG A 344 -9.08 13.89 -5.31
C ARG A 344 -9.57 13.03 -4.13
N LEU A 345 -9.21 13.38 -2.89
CA LEU A 345 -9.63 12.70 -1.68
C LEU A 345 -10.85 13.30 -0.99
N ARG A 346 -11.19 14.56 -1.31
CA ARG A 346 -12.20 15.35 -0.59
C ARG A 346 -13.52 14.61 -0.43
N GLU A 347 -14.08 14.13 -1.54
CA GLU A 347 -15.38 13.44 -1.51
C GLU A 347 -15.32 12.13 -0.74
N VAL A 348 -14.26 11.34 -0.94
CA VAL A 348 -14.11 10.00 -0.35
C VAL A 348 -13.93 10.11 1.17
N ALA A 349 -13.07 11.02 1.63
CA ALA A 349 -12.80 11.25 3.04
C ALA A 349 -14.04 11.69 3.84
N GLN A 350 -15.02 12.31 3.17
CA GLN A 350 -16.29 12.71 3.78
C GLN A 350 -17.33 11.59 3.85
N LYS A 351 -17.22 10.58 2.97
CA LYS A 351 -18.24 9.53 2.79
C LYS A 351 -17.88 8.18 3.40
N VAL A 352 -16.63 7.97 3.81
CA VAL A 352 -16.20 6.72 4.47
C VAL A 352 -16.88 6.52 5.82
N ASP A 353 -17.03 5.25 6.23
CA ASP A 353 -17.52 4.92 7.56
C ASP A 353 -16.50 5.27 8.65
N LYS A 354 -15.20 5.16 8.34
CA LYS A 354 -14.09 5.51 9.23
C LYS A 354 -12.95 6.18 8.47
N LEU A 355 -12.57 7.37 8.92
CA LEU A 355 -11.38 8.08 8.47
C LEU A 355 -10.28 8.03 9.52
N THR A 356 -9.05 7.69 9.16
CA THR A 356 -7.88 7.75 10.06
C THR A 356 -6.88 8.77 9.54
N VAL A 357 -6.52 9.76 10.36
CA VAL A 357 -5.60 10.85 10.01
C VAL A 357 -4.67 11.17 11.19
N SER A 358 -3.35 11.17 11.11
CA SER A 358 -2.52 10.84 9.95
C SER A 358 -1.54 9.70 10.26
N GLY A 359 -1.21 8.90 9.25
CA GLY A 359 -0.12 7.93 9.36
C GLY A 359 1.28 8.56 9.26
N ASN A 360 1.37 9.86 8.94
CA ASN A 360 2.60 10.64 8.93
C ASN A 360 2.27 12.14 9.13
N GLY A 361 3.24 12.96 9.57
CA GLY A 361 3.01 14.36 9.92
C GLY A 361 2.08 14.52 11.13
N ASP A 362 1.54 15.72 11.36
CA ASP A 362 0.49 15.96 12.35
C ASP A 362 -0.80 16.51 11.68
N PRO A 363 -1.98 15.91 11.96
CA PRO A 363 -3.22 16.20 11.25
C PRO A 363 -3.78 17.59 11.56
N LEU A 364 -3.40 18.20 12.68
CA LEU A 364 -3.81 19.55 13.09
C LEU A 364 -2.82 20.61 12.60
N PHE A 365 -1.58 20.23 12.33
CA PHE A 365 -0.59 21.14 11.76
C PHE A 365 -0.75 21.27 10.25
N SER A 366 -0.85 20.15 9.54
CA SER A 366 -0.93 20.10 8.08
C SER A 366 -2.21 20.75 7.56
N GLU A 367 -2.09 21.75 6.68
CA GLU A 367 -3.26 22.36 6.04
C GLU A 367 -3.96 21.40 5.07
N PHE A 368 -3.24 20.46 4.47
CA PHE A 368 -3.78 19.46 3.55
C PHE A 368 -4.65 18.44 4.29
N TYR A 369 -4.19 17.93 5.44
CA TYR A 369 -5.04 17.08 6.27
C TYR A 369 -6.26 17.86 6.77
N ARG A 370 -6.09 19.08 7.30
CA ARG A 370 -7.20 19.87 7.83
C ARG A 370 -8.33 20.08 6.80
N LYS A 371 -8.00 20.28 5.52
CA LYS A 371 -8.99 20.40 4.42
C LYS A 371 -9.89 19.16 4.26
N LEU A 372 -9.42 17.98 4.68
CA LEU A 372 -10.12 16.71 4.49
C LEU A 372 -10.99 16.31 5.68
N TRP A 373 -10.57 16.62 6.91
CA TRP A 373 -11.21 16.07 8.11
C TRP A 373 -11.80 17.11 9.07
N MET A 374 -11.33 18.36 9.06
CA MET A 374 -11.91 19.42 9.90
C MET A 374 -13.07 20.10 9.18
N ARG A 375 -14.00 20.68 9.95
CA ARG A 375 -15.11 21.47 9.41
C ARG A 375 -14.58 22.63 8.57
N GLN A 376 -15.01 22.72 7.31
CA GLN A 376 -14.75 23.81 6.38
C GLN A 376 -15.98 24.72 6.24
N ASP A 377 -17.19 24.16 6.34
CA ASP A 377 -18.47 24.87 6.28
C ASP A 377 -19.39 24.48 7.46
N GLU A 378 -20.21 25.41 7.96
CA GLU A 378 -21.14 25.15 9.06
C GLU A 378 -22.25 24.15 8.70
N ASN A 379 -22.61 24.07 7.42
CA ASN A 379 -23.66 23.21 6.89
C ASN A 379 -23.17 21.79 6.53
N GLU A 380 -21.92 21.45 6.83
CA GLU A 380 -21.43 20.09 6.60
C GLU A 380 -22.24 19.06 7.38
N LEU A 381 -22.66 18.02 6.67
CA LEU A 381 -23.35 16.89 7.27
C LEU A 381 -22.43 16.17 8.27
N GLN A 382 -23.03 15.66 9.34
CA GLN A 382 -22.33 14.84 10.31
C GLN A 382 -21.76 13.59 9.62
N ARG A 383 -20.51 13.28 9.93
CA ARG A 383 -19.76 12.13 9.42
C ARG A 383 -19.74 11.02 10.48
N LYS A 384 -19.44 9.79 10.09
CA LYS A 384 -19.48 8.63 11.00
C LYS A 384 -18.34 8.62 12.02
N ASN A 385 -17.19 8.06 11.65
CA ASN A 385 -16.09 7.85 12.60
C ASN A 385 -14.80 8.52 12.12
N ILE A 386 -14.05 9.10 13.06
CA ILE A 386 -12.68 9.53 12.83
C ILE A 386 -11.73 9.01 13.90
N SER A 387 -10.53 8.61 13.49
CA SER A 387 -9.40 8.30 14.36
C SER A 387 -8.27 9.28 14.09
N LEU A 388 -7.89 10.08 15.07
CA LEU A 388 -6.79 11.04 14.95
C LEU A 388 -5.52 10.51 15.61
N ILE A 389 -4.44 10.44 14.83
CA ILE A 389 -3.08 10.17 15.33
C ILE A 389 -2.35 11.50 15.34
N THR A 390 -2.00 12.01 16.52
CA THR A 390 -1.47 13.38 16.69
C THR A 390 -0.41 13.45 17.79
N ASN A 391 0.41 14.50 17.79
CA ASN A 391 1.28 14.84 18.91
C ASN A 391 0.56 15.56 20.06
N GLY A 392 -0.70 15.98 19.87
CA GLY A 392 -1.56 16.56 20.92
C GLY A 392 -1.35 18.05 21.21
N LEU A 393 -0.29 18.70 20.72
CA LEU A 393 -0.01 20.12 21.04
C LEU A 393 -1.02 21.10 20.45
N LEU A 394 -1.63 20.74 19.33
CA LEU A 394 -2.63 21.58 18.67
C LEU A 394 -4.07 21.15 18.99
N PHE A 395 -4.26 20.09 19.78
CA PHE A 395 -5.59 19.62 20.17
C PHE A 395 -6.07 20.42 21.39
N ASN A 396 -6.52 21.65 21.13
CA ASN A 396 -6.98 22.60 22.14
C ASN A 396 -8.43 23.04 21.87
N GLU A 397 -9.01 23.82 22.79
CA GLU A 397 -10.40 24.31 22.68
C GLU A 397 -10.68 25.05 21.37
N PHE A 398 -9.70 25.79 20.82
CA PHE A 398 -9.90 26.54 19.58
C PHE A 398 -10.09 25.60 18.38
N ASN A 399 -9.25 24.57 18.25
CA ASN A 399 -9.38 23.59 17.17
C ASN A 399 -10.56 22.63 17.40
N TRP A 400 -10.88 22.31 18.66
CA TRP A 400 -12.03 21.47 18.99
C TRP A 400 -13.36 22.04 18.48
N LYS A 401 -13.55 23.36 18.48
CA LYS A 401 -14.75 24.01 17.92
C LYS A 401 -15.02 23.65 16.45
N LYS A 402 -13.98 23.28 15.69
CA LYS A 402 -14.08 22.86 14.28
C LYS A 402 -14.33 21.36 14.11
N ILE A 403 -14.47 20.62 15.21
CA ILE A 403 -14.57 19.15 15.25
C ILE A 403 -15.83 18.73 16.01
N ASP A 404 -16.21 19.48 17.06
CA ASP A 404 -17.37 19.19 17.89
C ASP A 404 -18.64 19.04 17.03
N GLY A 405 -19.34 17.93 17.22
CA GLY A 405 -20.53 17.56 16.45
C GLY A 405 -20.31 17.25 14.96
N LEU A 406 -19.09 17.29 14.43
CA LEU A 406 -18.83 16.94 13.01
C LEU A 406 -18.81 15.42 12.80
N TYR A 407 -18.47 14.65 13.82
CA TYR A 407 -18.40 13.19 13.77
C TYR A 407 -19.32 12.57 14.82
N GLU A 408 -19.92 11.41 14.52
CA GLU A 408 -20.67 10.60 15.49
C GLU A 408 -19.74 10.01 16.54
N SER A 409 -18.50 9.66 16.15
CA SER A 409 -17.49 9.05 17.03
C SER A 409 -16.09 9.56 16.70
N ILE A 410 -15.35 9.96 17.73
CA ILE A 410 -13.98 10.49 17.62
C ILE A 410 -13.07 9.68 18.54
N SER A 411 -12.08 9.02 17.94
CA SER A 411 -11.00 8.34 18.66
C SER A 411 -9.70 9.13 18.54
N LEU A 412 -8.96 9.26 19.64
CA LEU A 412 -7.64 9.89 19.65
C LEU A 412 -6.54 8.88 19.99
N ASP A 413 -5.41 9.04 19.31
CA ASP A 413 -4.16 8.33 19.52
C ASP A 413 -3.04 9.38 19.62
N ILE A 414 -2.60 9.65 20.86
CA ILE A 414 -1.70 10.75 21.16
C ILE A 414 -0.30 10.21 21.43
N SER A 415 0.63 10.58 20.56
CA SER A 415 2.03 10.22 20.70
C SER A 415 2.71 11.21 21.65
N ILE A 416 3.22 10.75 22.82
CA ILE A 416 3.81 11.62 23.86
C ILE A 416 5.28 11.29 24.16
N ASP A 417 5.63 10.00 24.31
CA ASP A 417 6.98 9.46 24.59
C ASP A 417 7.68 9.90 25.89
N ALA A 418 7.00 10.58 26.81
CA ALA A 418 7.59 11.01 28.07
C ALA A 418 6.52 11.32 29.12
N ALA A 419 6.90 11.26 30.40
CA ALA A 419 6.07 11.68 31.53
C ALA A 419 6.62 12.93 32.24
N THR A 420 7.85 13.38 31.91
CA THR A 420 8.44 14.61 32.43
C THR A 420 8.74 15.64 31.33
N LYS A 421 8.87 16.91 31.73
CA LYS A 421 9.14 18.02 30.82
C LYS A 421 10.51 17.88 30.16
N GLU A 422 11.53 17.59 30.95
CA GLU A 422 12.91 17.49 30.50
C GLU A 422 13.05 16.39 29.45
N THR A 423 12.50 15.20 29.71
CA THR A 423 12.54 14.07 28.78
C THR A 423 11.72 14.37 27.53
N TYR A 424 10.50 14.90 27.70
CA TYR A 424 9.62 15.26 26.58
C TYR A 424 10.30 16.24 25.62
N GLU A 425 10.77 17.37 26.11
CA GLU A 425 11.34 18.44 25.26
C GLU A 425 12.67 18.01 24.61
N SER A 426 13.39 17.06 25.22
CA SER A 426 14.61 16.48 24.63
C SER A 426 14.33 15.50 23.48
N ILE A 427 13.22 14.74 23.53
CA ILE A 427 12.86 13.73 22.53
C ILE A 427 11.99 14.34 21.44
N ARG A 428 10.97 15.10 21.85
CA ARG A 428 9.94 15.75 21.03
C ARG A 428 10.32 17.20 20.77
N VAL A 429 11.44 17.40 20.08
CA VAL A 429 12.04 18.73 19.80
C VAL A 429 11.01 19.68 19.18
N GLY A 430 10.91 20.88 19.75
CA GLY A 430 9.90 21.90 19.40
C GLY A 430 8.59 21.79 20.20
N GLY A 431 8.46 20.75 21.04
CA GLY A 431 7.34 20.59 21.94
C GLY A 431 7.44 21.50 23.17
N ASN A 432 6.29 21.73 23.80
CA ASN A 432 6.20 22.40 25.09
C ASN A 432 5.35 21.53 26.01
N PHE A 433 5.95 20.99 27.07
CA PHE A 433 5.28 20.02 27.93
C PHE A 433 4.11 20.63 28.72
N ASP A 434 4.21 21.91 29.07
CA ASP A 434 3.15 22.62 29.82
C ASP A 434 1.89 22.81 28.94
N ILE A 435 2.08 23.16 27.67
CA ILE A 435 1.00 23.24 26.68
C ILE A 435 0.38 21.86 26.45
N LEU A 436 1.22 20.83 26.28
CA LEU A 436 0.73 19.46 26.12
C LEU A 436 -0.11 19.04 27.33
N SER A 437 0.39 19.25 28.55
CA SER A 437 -0.29 18.89 29.79
C SER A 437 -1.67 19.56 29.88
N LYS A 438 -1.76 20.85 29.57
CA LYS A 438 -3.04 21.57 29.51
C LYS A 438 -4.01 20.97 28.48
N ASN A 439 -3.51 20.60 27.30
CA ASN A 439 -4.34 19.97 26.28
C ASN A 439 -4.77 18.55 26.67
N LEU A 440 -3.91 17.78 27.32
CA LEU A 440 -4.22 16.44 27.83
C LEU A 440 -5.32 16.50 28.90
N ASP A 441 -5.28 17.48 29.81
CA ASP A 441 -6.36 17.72 30.77
C ASP A 441 -7.69 18.04 30.08
N PHE A 442 -7.66 18.87 29.03
CA PHE A 442 -8.83 19.18 28.22
C PHE A 442 -9.38 17.93 27.51
N ILE A 443 -8.51 17.13 26.91
CA ILE A 443 -8.85 15.86 26.24
C ILE A 443 -9.45 14.87 27.22
N GLY A 444 -8.89 14.74 28.42
CA GLY A 444 -9.45 13.88 29.47
C GLY A 444 -10.88 14.26 29.86
N LYS A 445 -11.19 15.56 29.95
CA LYS A 445 -12.57 16.04 30.16
C LYS A 445 -13.49 15.70 28.99
N LEU A 446 -13.01 15.80 27.75
CA LEU A 446 -13.78 15.39 26.57
C LEU A 446 -14.02 13.87 26.55
N ARG A 447 -13.05 13.06 26.96
CA ARG A 447 -13.19 11.61 27.09
C ARG A 447 -14.21 11.24 28.17
N GLN A 448 -14.12 11.87 29.34
CA GLN A 448 -15.03 11.63 30.46
C GLN A 448 -16.48 12.06 30.15
N SER A 449 -16.67 13.13 29.38
CA SER A 449 -17.99 13.58 28.93
C SER A 449 -18.56 12.79 27.75
N GLY A 450 -17.82 11.81 27.21
CA GLY A 450 -18.25 10.97 26.09
C GLY A 450 -18.12 11.62 24.70
N LYS A 451 -17.55 12.83 24.61
CA LYS A 451 -17.30 13.51 23.33
C LYS A 451 -16.13 12.90 22.54
N ILE A 452 -15.17 12.31 23.25
CA ILE A 452 -14.17 11.40 22.68
C ILE A 452 -14.59 10.00 23.08
N SER A 453 -14.75 9.12 22.09
CA SER A 453 -15.25 7.76 22.30
C SER A 453 -14.14 6.79 22.73
N HIS A 454 -12.90 7.08 22.34
CA HIS A 454 -11.73 6.28 22.71
C HIS A 454 -10.47 7.15 22.76
N LEU A 455 -9.64 6.97 23.79
CA LEU A 455 -8.39 7.70 24.00
C LEU A 455 -7.24 6.73 24.23
N MET A 456 -6.27 6.72 23.33
CA MET A 456 -4.99 6.03 23.46
C MET A 456 -3.86 7.05 23.60
N ILE A 457 -2.90 6.77 24.46
CA ILE A 457 -1.61 7.48 24.50
C ILE A 457 -0.46 6.51 24.19
N ARG A 458 0.52 6.97 23.43
CA ARG A 458 1.67 6.17 22.98
C ARG A 458 2.99 6.63 23.56
N PHE A 459 3.83 5.64 23.80
CA PHE A 459 5.18 5.79 24.31
C PHE A 459 6.15 4.90 23.54
N VAL A 460 7.01 5.52 22.73
CA VAL A 460 8.15 4.85 22.10
C VAL A 460 9.26 4.69 23.12
N VAL A 461 9.52 3.44 23.53
CA VAL A 461 10.51 3.11 24.56
C VAL A 461 11.93 3.18 23.99
N GLN A 462 12.79 3.95 24.65
CA GLN A 462 14.19 4.15 24.32
C GLN A 462 15.02 4.45 25.58
N LYS A 463 16.36 4.42 25.46
CA LYS A 463 17.29 4.59 26.59
C LYS A 463 17.06 5.88 27.39
N LYS A 464 16.58 6.94 26.73
CA LYS A 464 16.32 8.25 27.37
C LYS A 464 15.03 8.32 28.18
N ASN A 465 14.09 7.39 28.05
CA ASN A 465 12.76 7.52 28.66
C ASN A 465 12.23 6.26 29.35
N TYR A 466 12.85 5.09 29.19
CA TYR A 466 12.34 3.82 29.75
C TYR A 466 12.04 3.88 31.27
N PHE A 467 12.79 4.69 32.03
CA PHE A 467 12.59 4.88 33.46
C PHE A 467 11.29 5.63 33.81
N GLU A 468 10.67 6.33 32.86
CA GLU A 468 9.42 7.09 33.05
C GLU A 468 8.16 6.26 32.76
N MET A 469 8.30 5.02 32.27
CA MET A 469 7.17 4.22 31.79
C MET A 469 6.07 4.04 32.87
N ALA A 470 6.45 3.79 34.13
CA ALA A 470 5.48 3.69 35.23
C ALA A 470 4.73 5.02 35.48
N GLN A 471 5.44 6.15 35.45
CA GLN A 471 4.82 7.47 35.60
C GLN A 471 3.91 7.78 34.41
N PHE A 472 4.26 7.30 33.21
CA PHE A 472 3.43 7.43 32.02
C PHE A 472 2.10 6.67 32.13
N VAL A 473 2.07 5.51 32.79
CA VAL A 473 0.80 4.82 33.11
C VAL A 473 -0.06 5.67 34.05
N VAL A 474 0.55 6.30 35.07
CA VAL A 474 -0.17 7.24 35.96
C VAL A 474 -0.75 8.42 35.18
N LEU A 475 0.01 9.00 34.25
CA LEU A 475 -0.48 10.05 33.36
C LEU A 475 -1.72 9.59 32.57
N GLY A 476 -1.67 8.39 31.97
CA GLY A 476 -2.81 7.81 31.25
C GLY A 476 -4.06 7.66 32.12
N LYS A 477 -3.91 7.19 33.37
CA LYS A 477 -5.03 7.09 34.32
C LYS A 477 -5.63 8.46 34.64
N ASN A 478 -4.79 9.48 34.85
CA ASN A 478 -5.23 10.84 35.21
C ASN A 478 -6.09 11.50 34.11
N ILE A 479 -5.81 11.18 32.84
CA ILE A 479 -6.57 11.72 31.70
C ILE A 479 -7.66 10.77 31.21
N HIS A 480 -7.95 9.70 31.96
CA HIS A 480 -8.95 8.70 31.60
C HIS A 480 -8.70 8.03 30.24
N ALA A 481 -7.43 7.80 29.89
CA ALA A 481 -7.08 7.04 28.69
C ALA A 481 -7.60 5.60 28.80
N ASP A 482 -8.12 5.08 27.70
CA ASP A 482 -8.53 3.68 27.57
C ASP A 482 -7.32 2.77 27.39
N VAL A 483 -6.28 3.25 26.71
CA VAL A 483 -5.06 2.49 26.44
C VAL A 483 -3.80 3.35 26.61
N VAL A 484 -2.81 2.79 27.31
CA VAL A 484 -1.42 3.26 27.39
C VAL A 484 -0.56 2.25 26.64
N TYR A 485 -0.19 2.61 25.41
CA TYR A 485 0.52 1.72 24.50
C TYR A 485 2.02 2.00 24.51
N PHE A 486 2.81 0.96 24.78
CA PHE A 486 4.27 1.02 24.67
C PHE A 486 4.74 0.25 23.44
N CYS A 487 5.64 0.84 22.66
CA CYS A 487 6.30 0.17 21.55
C CYS A 487 7.80 0.37 21.53
N LYS A 488 8.49 -0.56 20.87
CA LYS A 488 9.93 -0.44 20.65
C LYS A 488 10.22 0.73 19.71
N ILE A 489 11.32 1.42 19.93
CA ILE A 489 11.87 2.33 18.90
C ILE A 489 12.26 1.53 17.65
N ALA A 490 12.14 2.15 16.49
CA ALA A 490 12.60 1.61 15.21
C ALA A 490 13.53 2.62 14.54
N ASN A 491 14.57 2.14 13.85
CA ASN A 491 15.47 3.00 13.09
C ASN A 491 14.91 3.30 11.69
N TRP A 492 14.32 4.47 11.51
CA TRP A 492 13.81 4.94 10.22
C TRP A 492 14.90 5.60 9.36
N ASN A 493 16.12 5.06 9.37
CA ASN A 493 17.34 5.68 8.83
C ASN A 493 17.66 7.06 9.46
N MET A 494 17.31 7.22 10.74
CA MET A 494 17.61 8.45 11.49
C MET A 494 18.96 8.38 12.20
N TYR A 495 19.42 7.16 12.50
CA TYR A 495 20.63 6.87 13.25
C TYR A 495 21.52 5.90 12.46
N THR A 496 22.83 5.92 12.70
CA THR A 496 23.68 4.79 12.31
C THR A 496 23.34 3.54 13.13
N ASP A 497 23.83 2.37 12.73
CA ASP A 497 23.58 1.13 13.47
C ASP A 497 24.19 1.20 14.89
N GLU A 498 25.36 1.84 15.04
CA GLU A 498 26.01 2.06 16.33
C GLU A 498 25.19 3.01 17.22
N GLU A 499 24.77 4.16 16.69
CA GLU A 499 23.92 5.12 17.41
C GLU A 499 22.59 4.47 17.83
N TYR A 500 21.99 3.67 16.94
CA TYR A 500 20.74 2.98 17.22
C TYR A 500 20.89 1.93 18.32
N ALA A 501 22.01 1.18 18.35
CA ALA A 501 22.28 0.19 19.39
C ALA A 501 22.38 0.81 20.80
N GLU A 502 22.86 2.06 20.90
CA GLU A 502 22.91 2.83 22.15
C GLU A 502 21.53 3.34 22.60
N ILE A 503 20.68 3.72 21.64
CA ILE A 503 19.34 4.27 21.90
C ILE A 503 18.32 3.18 22.19
N SER A 504 18.39 2.07 21.47
CA SER A 504 17.45 0.94 21.59
C SER A 504 17.54 0.29 22.97
N MET A 505 16.40 -0.16 23.50
CA MET A 505 16.34 -1.02 24.69
C MET A 505 16.33 -2.52 24.34
N TYR A 506 16.69 -2.85 23.10
CA TYR A 506 16.82 -4.21 22.58
C TYR A 506 18.21 -4.38 21.94
N ASP A 507 18.73 -5.60 21.97
CA ASP A 507 19.96 -5.96 21.27
C ASP A 507 19.72 -6.26 19.78
N GLU A 508 20.79 -6.61 19.05
CA GLU A 508 20.76 -6.96 17.63
C GLU A 508 19.91 -8.22 17.31
N ASN A 509 19.64 -9.04 18.32
CA ASN A 509 18.84 -10.26 18.23
C ASN A 509 17.38 -10.03 18.69
N ASP A 510 16.98 -8.77 18.90
CA ASP A 510 15.67 -8.35 19.41
C ASP A 510 15.37 -8.82 20.85
N ASN A 511 16.40 -9.13 21.65
CA ASN A 511 16.24 -9.42 23.07
C ASN A 511 16.19 -8.12 23.87
N MET A 512 15.28 -8.07 24.85
CA MET A 512 15.12 -6.93 25.75
C MET A 512 16.34 -6.77 26.67
N LYS A 513 16.82 -5.54 26.88
CA LYS A 513 17.92 -5.25 27.82
C LYS A 513 17.46 -5.42 29.28
N PRO A 514 18.33 -5.89 30.20
CA PRO A 514 17.96 -6.17 31.60
C PRO A 514 17.32 -4.98 32.33
N GLU A 515 17.78 -3.76 32.09
CA GLU A 515 17.27 -2.57 32.78
C GLU A 515 15.82 -2.26 32.40
N LEU A 516 15.39 -2.63 31.19
CA LEU A 516 13.99 -2.52 30.78
C LEU A 516 13.14 -3.63 31.40
N MET A 517 13.68 -4.86 31.52
CA MET A 517 13.01 -5.96 32.22
C MET A 517 12.71 -5.57 33.68
N ASP A 518 13.68 -4.98 34.37
CA ASP A 518 13.54 -4.52 35.75
C ASP A 518 12.39 -3.49 35.91
N VAL A 519 12.27 -2.55 34.97
CA VAL A 519 11.15 -1.60 34.96
C VAL A 519 9.82 -2.33 34.82
N LEU A 520 9.72 -3.28 33.89
CA LEU A 520 8.48 -4.03 33.62
C LEU A 520 8.02 -4.92 34.77
N MET A 521 8.90 -5.21 35.74
CA MET A 521 8.51 -5.90 36.98
C MET A 521 7.59 -5.06 37.89
N ASN A 522 7.46 -3.75 37.64
CA ASN A 522 6.56 -2.90 38.40
C ASN A 522 5.09 -3.36 38.22
N PRO A 523 4.32 -3.60 39.31
CA PRO A 523 2.94 -4.06 39.22
C PRO A 523 2.00 -3.18 38.41
N ILE A 524 2.33 -1.89 38.22
CA ILE A 524 1.51 -0.95 37.44
C ILE A 524 1.33 -1.39 35.97
N PHE A 525 2.26 -2.19 35.43
CA PHE A 525 2.15 -2.72 34.07
C PHE A 525 1.11 -3.83 33.91
N LYS A 526 0.49 -4.28 35.01
CA LYS A 526 -0.65 -5.22 35.00
C LYS A 526 -2.00 -4.51 34.96
N GLU A 527 -2.01 -3.18 34.99
CA GLU A 527 -3.24 -2.38 34.87
C GLU A 527 -3.93 -2.66 33.53
N PRO A 528 -5.27 -2.78 33.48
CA PRO A 528 -5.99 -3.17 32.26
C PRO A 528 -5.81 -2.23 31.06
N ILE A 529 -5.45 -0.96 31.31
CA ILE A 529 -5.22 0.03 30.26
C ILE A 529 -3.86 -0.15 29.57
N VAL A 530 -2.95 -0.96 30.12
CA VAL A 530 -1.58 -1.08 29.63
C VAL A 530 -1.51 -2.08 28.48
N ASP A 531 -1.01 -1.64 27.33
CA ASP A 531 -0.75 -2.49 26.16
C ASP A 531 0.77 -2.58 25.90
N LEU A 532 1.28 -3.80 26.06
CA LEU A 532 2.69 -4.19 25.86
C LEU A 532 2.88 -5.15 24.69
N SER A 533 1.86 -5.33 23.84
CA SER A 533 1.85 -6.31 22.74
C SER A 533 3.05 -6.16 21.80
N ASN A 534 3.56 -4.94 21.60
CA ASN A 534 4.72 -4.68 20.74
C ASN A 534 6.07 -4.88 21.44
N MET A 535 6.10 -5.05 22.75
CA MET A 535 7.33 -5.21 23.53
C MET A 535 7.86 -6.66 23.52
N ARG A 536 7.10 -7.64 23.00
CA ARG A 536 7.47 -9.07 22.97
C ARG A 536 7.98 -9.57 24.33
N ILE A 537 7.09 -9.57 25.33
CA ILE A 537 7.36 -10.16 26.65
C ILE A 537 7.24 -11.67 26.47
N SER A 538 8.38 -12.36 26.43
CA SER A 538 8.46 -13.82 26.35
C SER A 538 7.99 -14.49 27.64
#